data_AF-T0ZGM0-F1
#
_entry.id   AF-T0ZGM0-F1
#
_cell.length_a   1.000
_cell.length_b   1.000
_cell.length_c   1.000
_cell.angle_alpha   90.00
_cell.angle_beta   90.00
_cell.angle_gamma   90.00
#
_symmetry.space_group_name_H-M   'P 1'
#
loop_
_entity.id
_entity.type
_entity.pdbx_description
1 polymer ?
#
loop_
_entity_poly.entity_id
_entity_poly.type
_entity_poly.pdbx_seq_one_letter_code
_entity_poly.pdbx_strand_id
1 'polypeptide(L)'
;MQGRSGDIFALDMGEPVRIRDLAAQMIRLSGKQPGRDIAIVYTGLRPGEKLFEELFHAQENYAPTTHAKLYLAAPQRVSTELLDAQMVRAGDAVIAFDEPALRRVLQALMPGLDWVHNAQPGTVVPFLRGDSGDSA
;
A
#
# COMPACT_ATOMS: atom_id res chain seq x y z
N MET A 1 4.18 -24.99 0.16
CA MET A 1 5.55 -24.70 -0.30
C MET A 1 6.25 -23.91 0.80
N GLN A 2 7.45 -24.32 1.23
CA GLN A 2 8.34 -23.47 2.02
C GLN A 2 8.91 -22.37 1.11
N GLY A 3 8.94 -21.12 1.61
CA GLY A 3 9.45 -19.98 0.87
C GLY A 3 10.92 -20.15 0.52
N ARG A 4 11.30 -19.69 -0.67
CA ARG A 4 12.69 -19.64 -1.14
C ARG A 4 13.29 -18.27 -0.81
N SER A 5 14.61 -18.20 -0.75
CA SER A 5 15.30 -16.92 -0.55
C SER A 5 14.96 -15.97 -1.70
N GLY A 6 14.46 -14.77 -1.37
CA GLY A 6 14.04 -13.75 -2.34
C GLY A 6 12.53 -13.71 -2.65
N ASP A 7 11.74 -14.61 -2.06
CA ASP A 7 10.28 -14.58 -2.20
C ASP A 7 9.66 -13.45 -1.36
N ILE A 8 8.74 -12.70 -1.97
CA ILE A 8 7.97 -11.65 -1.28
C ILE A 8 6.56 -12.18 -1.08
N PHE A 9 6.07 -12.14 0.16
CA PHE A 9 4.72 -12.61 0.50
C PHE A 9 3.80 -11.44 0.86
N ALA A 10 2.60 -11.47 0.30
CA ALA A 10 1.51 -10.58 0.67
C ALA A 10 0.48 -11.33 1.53
N LEU A 11 -0.04 -10.65 2.54
CA LEU A 11 -1.05 -11.18 3.46
C LEU A 11 -2.45 -10.81 2.97
N ASP A 12 -3.36 -11.79 3.02
CA ASP A 12 -4.79 -11.50 2.95
C ASP A 12 -5.24 -10.78 4.24
N MET A 13 -5.52 -9.48 4.11
CA MET A 13 -5.97 -8.65 5.23
C MET A 13 -7.50 -8.67 5.41
N GLY A 14 -8.24 -9.38 4.54
CA GLY A 14 -9.68 -9.42 4.55
C GLY A 14 -10.33 -8.09 4.20
N GLU A 15 -11.47 -7.80 4.81
CA GLU A 15 -12.26 -6.61 4.50
C GLU A 15 -11.63 -5.33 5.05
N PRO A 16 -11.56 -4.24 4.26
CA PRO A 16 -11.02 -2.96 4.71
C PRO A 16 -11.89 -2.34 5.81
N VAL A 17 -11.24 -1.77 6.83
CA VAL A 17 -11.93 -1.13 7.97
C VAL A 17 -11.84 0.39 7.85
N ARG A 18 -12.98 1.08 7.98
CA ARG A 18 -13.03 2.54 7.99
C ARG A 18 -12.49 3.10 9.31
N ILE A 19 -11.50 4.00 9.25
CA ILE A 19 -10.89 4.62 10.43
C ILE A 19 -11.90 5.33 11.34
N ARG A 20 -12.95 5.95 10.77
CA ARG A 20 -14.05 6.54 11.54
C ARG A 20 -14.73 5.52 12.45
N ASP A 21 -15.02 4.33 11.91
CA ASP A 21 -15.78 3.31 12.61
C ASP A 21 -14.93 2.70 13.73
N LEU A 22 -13.63 2.51 13.47
CA LEU A 22 -12.64 2.12 14.47
C LEU A 22 -12.57 3.16 15.62
N ALA A 23 -12.46 4.45 15.32
CA ALA A 23 -12.42 5.50 16.32
C ALA A 23 -13.70 5.51 17.19
N ALA A 24 -14.87 5.37 16.57
CA ALA A 24 -16.13 5.28 17.30
C ALA A 24 -16.22 4.02 18.18
N GLN A 25 -15.71 2.88 17.71
CA GLN A 25 -15.61 1.65 18.50
C GLN A 25 -14.69 1.83 19.72
N MET A 26 -13.53 2.45 19.55
CA MET A 26 -12.61 2.71 20.66
C MET A 26 -13.24 3.59 21.75
N ILE A 27 -13.99 4.63 21.35
CA ILE A 27 -14.72 5.48 22.31
C ILE A 27 -15.75 4.66 23.08
N ARG A 28 -16.55 3.81 22.39
CA ARG A 28 -17.55 2.96 23.04
C ARG A 28 -16.92 1.94 23.99
N LEU A 29 -15.81 1.32 23.60
CA LEU A 29 -15.06 0.37 24.46
C LEU A 29 -14.51 1.04 25.73
N SER A 30 -14.31 2.36 25.71
CA SER A 30 -13.95 3.14 26.90
C SER A 30 -15.13 3.52 27.80
N GLY A 31 -16.34 3.03 27.51
CA GLY A 31 -17.56 3.33 28.27
C GLY A 31 -18.17 4.71 27.96
N LYS A 32 -17.76 5.34 26.85
CA LYS A 32 -18.16 6.70 26.46
C LYS A 32 -19.00 6.71 25.18
N GLN A 33 -19.77 7.78 25.00
CA GLN A 33 -20.61 8.01 23.82
C GLN A 33 -19.88 8.90 22.80
N PRO A 34 -19.60 8.40 21.58
CA PRO A 34 -19.06 9.22 20.49
C PRO A 34 -20.00 10.39 20.18
N GLY A 35 -19.45 11.60 20.04
CA GLY A 35 -20.20 12.82 19.75
C GLY A 35 -20.82 13.50 20.98
N ARG A 36 -20.87 12.83 22.13
CA ARG A 36 -21.34 13.41 23.40
C ARG A 36 -20.19 13.59 24.40
N ASP A 37 -19.51 12.50 24.73
CA ASP A 37 -18.43 12.51 25.71
C ASP A 37 -17.06 12.77 25.05
N ILE A 38 -16.91 12.33 23.80
CA ILE A 38 -15.71 12.53 22.98
C ILE A 38 -16.14 12.86 21.54
N ALA A 39 -15.72 14.02 21.03
CA ALA A 39 -15.97 14.41 19.64
C ALA A 39 -14.97 13.75 18.67
N ILE A 40 -15.44 13.42 17.46
CA ILE A 40 -14.58 13.00 16.35
C ILE A 40 -14.45 14.20 15.41
N VAL A 41 -13.22 14.71 15.25
CA VAL A 41 -12.92 15.88 14.40
C VAL A 41 -12.15 15.41 13.17
N TYR A 42 -12.58 15.84 11.99
CA TYR A 42 -11.90 15.55 10.73
C TYR A 42 -10.92 16.68 10.40
N THR A 43 -9.63 16.34 10.34
CA THR A 43 -8.55 17.31 10.07
C THR A 43 -8.11 17.34 8.61
N GLY A 44 -8.70 16.50 7.75
CA GLY A 44 -8.26 16.30 6.37
C GLY A 44 -7.06 15.36 6.26
N LEU A 45 -6.70 15.04 5.02
CA LEU A 45 -5.53 14.21 4.69
C LEU A 45 -4.26 15.05 4.71
N ARG A 46 -3.18 14.49 5.23
CA ARG A 46 -1.84 15.07 5.17
C ARG A 46 -1.23 14.83 3.78
N PRO A 47 -0.28 15.67 3.32
CA PRO A 47 0.41 15.44 2.06
C PRO A 47 1.04 14.05 1.99
N GLY A 48 0.73 13.30 0.94
CA GLY A 48 1.20 11.93 0.73
C GLY A 48 0.34 10.83 1.37
N GLU A 49 -0.72 11.17 2.13
CA GLU A 49 -1.65 10.17 2.65
C GLU A 49 -2.65 9.70 1.60
N LYS A 50 -2.96 8.40 1.63
CA LYS A 50 -3.99 7.78 0.81
C LYS A 50 -5.27 7.59 1.61
N LEU A 51 -6.42 7.83 0.97
CA LEU A 51 -7.74 7.55 1.57
C LEU A 51 -8.04 6.04 1.58
N PHE A 52 -7.49 5.32 0.61
CA PHE A 52 -7.57 3.87 0.47
C PHE A 52 -6.19 3.33 0.14
N GLU A 53 -5.77 2.29 0.85
CA GLU A 53 -4.56 1.55 0.49
C GLU A 53 -4.89 0.48 -0.54
N GLU A 54 -3.99 0.30 -1.52
CA GLU A 54 -4.05 -0.81 -2.46
C GLU A 54 -3.26 -1.97 -1.87
N LEU A 55 -3.95 -3.04 -1.43
CA LEU A 55 -3.27 -4.23 -0.92
C LEU A 55 -2.60 -5.04 -2.05
N PHE A 56 -3.18 -4.95 -3.25
CA PHE A 56 -2.71 -5.62 -4.45
C PHE A 56 -2.64 -4.60 -5.59
N HIS A 57 -1.46 -4.41 -6.17
CA HIS A 57 -1.30 -3.52 -7.32
C HIS A 57 -1.56 -4.27 -8.62
N ALA A 58 -2.27 -3.65 -9.56
CA ALA A 58 -2.59 -4.28 -10.86
C ALA A 58 -1.34 -4.65 -11.70
N GLN A 59 -0.20 -4.03 -11.41
CA GLN A 59 1.08 -4.30 -12.07
C GLN A 59 1.90 -5.41 -11.39
N GLU A 60 1.47 -5.88 -10.22
CA GLU A 60 2.08 -6.98 -9.50
C GLU A 60 1.23 -8.25 -9.67
N ASN A 61 1.89 -9.35 -10.04
CA ASN A 61 1.22 -10.63 -10.17
C ASN A 61 1.29 -11.39 -8.84
N TYR A 62 0.14 -11.85 -8.35
CA TYR A 62 0.04 -12.59 -7.09
C TYR A 62 -0.34 -14.04 -7.37
N ALA A 63 0.48 -14.98 -6.92
CA ALA A 63 0.19 -16.40 -7.01
C ALA A 63 -0.31 -16.93 -5.65
N PRO A 64 -1.33 -17.80 -5.63
CA PRO A 64 -1.77 -18.44 -4.40
C PRO A 64 -0.66 -19.35 -3.86
N THR A 65 -0.57 -19.46 -2.54
CA THR A 65 0.33 -20.42 -1.88
C THR A 65 -0.47 -21.57 -1.25
N THR A 66 0.21 -22.49 -0.57
CA THR A 66 -0.46 -23.55 0.21
C THR A 66 -1.25 -23.03 1.41
N HIS A 67 -1.03 -21.79 1.84
CA HIS A 67 -1.80 -21.17 2.93
C HIS A 67 -2.77 -20.14 2.35
N ALA A 68 -4.06 -20.30 2.65
CA ALA A 68 -5.14 -19.49 2.07
C ALA A 68 -5.03 -17.98 2.34
N LYS A 69 -4.25 -17.56 3.35
CA LYS A 69 -4.02 -16.15 3.68
C LYS A 69 -2.67 -15.60 3.19
N LEU A 70 -1.90 -16.39 2.46
CA LEU A 70 -0.58 -16.00 1.95
C LEU A 70 -0.57 -16.06 0.43
N TYR A 71 -0.14 -14.96 -0.19
CA TYR A 71 0.11 -14.85 -1.62
C TYR A 71 1.59 -14.62 -1.87
N LEU A 72 2.13 -15.21 -2.93
CA LEU A 72 3.47 -14.94 -3.41
C LEU A 72 3.39 -13.80 -4.43
N ALA A 73 4.00 -12.66 -4.12
CA ALA A 73 4.11 -11.53 -5.03
C ALA A 73 5.30 -11.76 -5.98
N ALA A 74 5.09 -11.49 -7.27
CA ALA A 74 6.16 -11.46 -8.27
C ALA A 74 6.62 -10.00 -8.47
N PRO A 75 7.68 -9.55 -7.78
CA PRO A 75 8.15 -8.17 -7.90
C PRO A 75 8.75 -7.91 -9.28
N GLN A 76 8.61 -6.66 -9.73
CA GLN A 76 9.41 -6.19 -10.85
C GLN A 76 10.89 -6.17 -10.44
N ARG A 77 11.74 -6.75 -11.28
CA ARG A 77 13.19 -6.75 -11.04
C ARG A 77 13.80 -5.47 -11.58
N VAL A 78 14.61 -4.82 -10.76
CA VAL A 78 15.46 -3.70 -11.15
C VAL A 78 16.86 -4.25 -11.40
N SER A 79 17.50 -3.85 -12.50
CA SER A 79 18.89 -4.23 -12.79
C SER A 79 19.83 -3.57 -11.79
N THR A 80 20.80 -4.33 -11.29
CA THR A 80 21.80 -3.85 -10.32
C THR A 80 22.57 -2.64 -10.86
N GLU A 81 22.89 -2.62 -12.15
CA GLU A 81 23.61 -1.53 -12.81
C GLU A 81 22.82 -0.21 -12.76
N LEU A 82 21.50 -0.28 -12.98
CA LEU A 82 20.62 0.88 -12.85
C LEU A 82 20.54 1.34 -11.39
N LEU A 83 20.39 0.39 -10.45
CA LEU A 83 20.31 0.70 -9.03
C LEU A 83 21.57 1.41 -8.54
N ASP A 84 22.75 0.87 -8.85
CA ASP A 84 24.02 1.45 -8.46
C ASP A 84 24.21 2.84 -9.05
N ALA A 85 23.89 3.02 -10.35
CA ALA A 85 23.95 4.33 -11.00
C ALA A 85 23.01 5.34 -10.36
N GLN A 86 21.78 4.93 -10.01
CA GLN A 86 20.82 5.81 -9.33
C GLN A 86 21.23 6.11 -7.88
N MET A 87 21.85 5.16 -7.17
CA MET A 87 22.35 5.36 -5.80
C MET A 87 23.45 6.42 -5.74
N VAL A 88 24.38 6.42 -6.70
CA VAL A 88 25.41 7.47 -6.82
C VAL A 88 24.74 8.84 -7.05
N ARG A 89 23.80 8.92 -8.00
CA ARG A 89 23.08 10.17 -8.30
C ARG A 89 22.24 10.66 -7.13
N ALA A 90 21.66 9.76 -6.34
CA ALA A 90 20.94 10.10 -5.11
C ALA A 90 21.89 10.73 -4.09
N GLY A 91 23.08 10.15 -3.91
CA GLY A 91 24.11 10.70 -3.02
C GLY A 91 24.51 12.12 -3.39
N ASP A 92 24.80 12.36 -4.66
CA ASP A 92 25.14 13.70 -5.18
C ASP A 92 24.00 14.71 -4.97
N ALA A 93 22.75 14.29 -5.24
CA ALA A 93 21.57 15.13 -5.05
C ALA A 93 21.34 15.49 -3.58
N VAL A 94 21.55 14.56 -2.65
CA VAL A 94 21.43 14.81 -1.21
C VAL A 94 22.49 15.79 -0.74
N ILE A 95 23.75 15.62 -1.15
CA ILE A 95 24.84 16.54 -0.80
C ILE A 95 24.56 17.95 -1.32
N ALA A 96 23.99 18.06 -2.52
CA ALA A 96 23.64 19.33 -3.15
C ALA A 96 22.29 19.92 -2.68
N PHE A 97 21.53 19.23 -1.83
CA PHE A 97 20.15 19.57 -1.48
C PHE A 97 19.22 19.76 -2.71
N ASP A 98 19.46 19.01 -3.79
CA ASP A 98 18.69 19.06 -5.03
C ASP A 98 17.50 18.09 -4.97
N GLU A 99 16.39 18.57 -4.40
CA GLU A 99 15.14 17.81 -4.31
C GLU A 99 14.58 17.38 -5.69
N PRO A 100 14.57 18.24 -6.74
CA PRO A 100 14.19 17.82 -8.09
C PRO A 100 15.03 16.67 -8.65
N ALA A 101 16.35 16.65 -8.39
CA ALA A 101 17.20 15.53 -8.80
C ALA A 101 16.87 14.24 -8.03
N LEU A 102 16.63 14.33 -6.72
CA LEU A 102 16.23 13.19 -5.92
C LEU A 102 14.89 12.59 -6.39
N ARG A 103 13.90 13.44 -6.73
CA ARG A 103 12.63 13.00 -7.30
C ARG A 103 12.81 12.26 -8.63
N ARG A 104 13.69 12.75 -9.51
CA ARG A 104 14.02 12.08 -10.78
C ARG A 104 14.67 10.71 -10.57
N VAL A 105 15.54 10.59 -9.56
CA VAL A 105 16.14 9.30 -9.18
C VAL A 105 15.05 8.31 -8.74
N LEU A 106 14.13 8.74 -7.87
CA LEU A 106 13.05 7.90 -7.39
C LEU A 106 12.09 7.50 -8.51
N GLN A 107 11.75 8.41 -9.43
CA GLN A 107 10.95 8.10 -10.62
C GLN A 107 11.62 7.11 -11.57
N ALA A 108 12.95 7.13 -11.69
CA ALA A 108 13.68 6.17 -12.52
C ALA A 108 13.65 4.75 -11.93
N LEU A 109 13.68 4.63 -10.60
CA LEU A 109 13.61 3.33 -9.90
C LEU A 109 12.17 2.84 -9.73
N MET A 110 11.22 3.77 -9.61
CA MET A 110 9.79 3.49 -9.42
C MET A 110 8.96 4.32 -10.41
N PRO A 111 8.84 3.88 -11.68
CA PRO A 111 8.14 4.64 -12.72
C PRO A 111 6.67 4.89 -12.42
N GLY A 112 6.02 4.03 -11.61
CA GLY A 112 4.63 4.18 -11.17
C GLY A 112 4.43 5.01 -9.90
N LEU A 113 5.48 5.66 -9.37
CA LEU A 113 5.37 6.47 -8.15
C LEU A 113 4.71 7.82 -8.44
N ASP A 114 3.42 7.93 -8.11
CA ASP A 114 2.69 9.20 -8.14
C ASP A 114 2.86 9.99 -6.85
N TRP A 115 3.69 11.03 -6.92
CA TRP A 115 3.97 11.96 -5.82
C TRP A 115 2.78 12.85 -5.45
N VAL A 116 1.82 13.00 -6.36
CA VAL A 116 0.63 13.83 -6.22
C VAL A 116 -0.59 12.93 -6.35
N HIS A 117 -0.92 12.20 -5.30
CA HIS A 117 -2.13 11.39 -5.30
C HIS A 117 -3.36 12.28 -5.13
N ASN A 118 -4.08 12.52 -6.23
CA ASN A 118 -5.46 12.96 -6.21
C ASN A 118 -6.33 11.69 -6.28
N ALA A 119 -6.90 11.28 -5.14
CA ALA A 119 -7.61 10.02 -5.01
C ALA A 119 -8.75 9.88 -6.04
N GLN A 120 -8.62 8.92 -6.96
CA GLN A 120 -9.73 8.46 -7.79
C GLN A 120 -10.24 7.12 -7.22
N PRO A 121 -11.53 6.99 -6.89
CA PRO A 121 -12.09 5.80 -6.23
C PRO A 121 -12.16 4.52 -7.11
N GLY A 122 -11.45 4.46 -8.24
CA GLY A 122 -11.58 3.40 -9.25
C GLY A 122 -10.37 2.46 -9.41
N THR A 123 -9.26 2.67 -8.69
CA THR A 123 -8.02 1.89 -8.87
C THR A 123 -7.91 0.69 -7.91
N VAL A 124 -8.74 0.66 -6.87
CA VAL A 124 -8.78 -0.46 -5.91
C VAL A 124 -9.46 -1.64 -6.59
N VAL A 125 -8.68 -2.62 -7.04
CA VAL A 125 -9.20 -3.88 -7.55
C VAL A 125 -9.70 -4.70 -6.35
N PRO A 126 -11.01 -4.94 -6.22
CA PRO A 126 -11.52 -5.81 -5.18
C PRO A 126 -11.07 -7.24 -5.47
N PHE A 127 -10.78 -8.00 -4.42
CA PHE A 127 -10.48 -9.42 -4.57
C PHE A 127 -11.72 -10.15 -5.09
N LEU A 128 -11.70 -10.58 -6.36
CA LEU A 128 -12.69 -11.50 -6.91
C LEU A 128 -12.41 -12.89 -6.31
N ARG A 129 -13.09 -13.23 -5.21
CA ARG A 129 -13.24 -14.63 -4.85
C ARG A 129 -13.87 -15.32 -6.06
N GLY A 130 -13.16 -16.27 -6.67
CA GLY A 130 -13.79 -17.17 -7.63
C GLY A 130 -14.98 -17.81 -6.95
N ASP A 131 -16.17 -17.60 -7.50
CA ASP A 131 -17.40 -18.25 -7.07
C ASP A 131 -17.20 -19.77 -7.10
N SER A 132 -16.89 -20.36 -5.94
CA SER A 132 -17.22 -21.74 -5.69
C SER A 132 -18.72 -21.77 -5.38
N GLY A 133 -19.51 -21.94 -6.43
CA GLY A 133 -20.95 -22.05 -6.38
C GLY A 133 -21.38 -23.09 -5.36
N ASP A 134 -22.16 -22.63 -4.38
CA ASP A 134 -22.95 -23.48 -3.51
C ASP A 134 -24.29 -23.70 -4.23
N SER A 135 -24.42 -24.83 -4.92
CA SER A 135 -25.69 -25.30 -5.45
C SER A 135 -26.20 -26.44 -4.57
N ALA A 136 -27.27 -26.11 -3.84
CA ALA A 136 -28.37 -26.95 -3.36
C ALA A 136 -28.07 -28.31 -2.71
#